data_AF-A0A963EJ07-F1
#
_entry.id   AF-A0A963EJ07-F1
#
_cell.length_a   1.000
_cell.length_b   1.000
_cell.length_c   1.000
_cell.angle_alpha   90.00
_cell.angle_beta   90.00
_cell.angle_gamma   90.00
#
_symmetry.space_group_name_H-M   'P 1'
#
loop_
_entity.id
_entity.type
_entity.pdbx_description
1 polymer ?
#
loop_
_entity_poly.entity_id
_entity_poly.type
_entity_poly.pdbx_seq_one_letter_code
_entity_poly.pdbx_strand_id
1 'polypeptide(L)' 'MSTSRGSCLLLINRASRSGRDSFDEATARLRRAGFTLDIPDIPDPQASRDAIARSDAGLIVVGGGDGTISSVAGALIEA' A
#
# COMPACT_ATOMS: atom_id res chain seq x y z
N MET A 1 -11.52 24.87 0.10
CA MET A 1 -11.91 23.63 0.79
C MET A 1 -11.10 22.50 0.18
N SER A 2 -10.14 21.91 0.92
CA SER A 2 -9.35 20.80 0.41
C SER A 2 -10.20 19.53 0.54
N THR A 3 -10.69 19.00 -0.58
CA THR A 3 -11.37 17.72 -0.64
C THR A 3 -10.36 16.62 -0.37
N SER A 4 -10.49 15.91 0.76
CA SER A 4 -9.75 14.66 0.94
C SER A 4 -10.26 13.65 -0.10
N ARG A 5 -9.36 13.00 -0.82
CA ARG A 5 -9.71 12.03 -1.86
C ARG A 5 -10.14 10.66 -1.30
N GLY A 6 -10.09 10.48 0.03
CA GLY A 6 -10.36 9.22 0.72
C GLY A 6 -9.11 8.62 1.36
N SER A 7 -9.28 7.46 2.00
CA SER A 7 -8.18 6.66 2.53
C SER A 7 -7.51 5.84 1.42
N CYS A 8 -6.20 5.68 1.53
CA CYS A 8 -5.38 4.86 0.65
C CYS A 8 -4.52 3.94 1.50
N LEU A 9 -4.57 2.64 1.23
CA LEU A 9 -3.68 1.65 1.83
C LEU A 9 -2.39 1.59 1.02
N LEU A 10 -1.23 1.75 1.65
CA LEU A 10 0.08 1.73 1.01
C LEU A 10 0.90 0.53 1.49
N LEU A 11 1.11 -0.44 0.59
CA LEU A 11 1.83 -1.68 0.85
C LEU A 11 3.14 -1.70 0.06
N ILE A 12 4.23 -1.19 0.65
CA ILE A 12 5.55 -1.19 0.00
C ILE A 12 6.53 -2.02 0.80
N ASN A 13 7.23 -2.96 0.15
CA ASN A 13 8.32 -3.67 0.77
C ASN A 13 9.54 -2.74 0.95
N ARG A 14 9.80 -2.31 2.19
CA ARG A 14 10.87 -1.37 2.55
C ARG A 14 12.21 -2.05 2.83
N ALA A 15 12.30 -3.38 2.69
CA ALA A 15 13.54 -4.12 2.96
C ALA A 15 14.63 -3.83 1.93
N SER A 16 14.26 -3.48 0.69
CA SER A 16 15.21 -3.09 -0.36
C SER A 16 15.50 -1.59 -0.33
N ARG A 17 16.66 -1.18 -0.86
CA ARG A 17 17.03 0.24 -1.01
C ARG A 17 16.05 0.97 -1.91
N SER A 18 15.73 0.40 -3.08
CA SER A 18 14.74 0.93 -4.01
C SER A 18 13.34 1.02 -3.41
N GLY A 19 12.97 0.07 -2.53
CA GLY A 19 11.69 0.08 -1.81
C GLY A 19 11.57 1.25 -0.83
N ARG A 20 12.66 1.62 -0.14
CA ARG A 20 12.67 2.82 0.72
C ARG A 20 12.48 4.11 -0.07
N ASP A 21 13.25 4.29 -1.15
CA ASP A 21 13.15 5.49 -1.98
C ASP A 21 11.75 5.62 -2.61
N SER A 22 11.22 4.50 -3.11
CA SER A 22 9.86 4.44 -3.67
C SER A 22 8.79 4.73 -2.62
N PHE A 23 9.00 4.30 -1.37
CA PHE A 23 8.07 4.57 -0.27
C PHE A 23 7.98 6.05 0.05
N ASP A 24 9.12 6.73 0.19
CA ASP A 24 9.15 8.15 0.53
C ASP A 24 8.53 8.99 -0.59
N GLU A 25 8.86 8.66 -1.84
CA GLU A 25 8.28 9.33 -3.01
C GLU A 25 6.76 9.09 -3.14
N ALA A 26 6.30 7.84 -3.02
CA ALA A 26 4.88 7.50 -3.11
C ALA A 26 4.07 8.19 -2.01
N THR A 27 4.55 8.13 -0.77
CA THR A 27 3.93 8.80 0.39
C THR A 27 3.80 10.31 0.15
N ALA A 28 4.87 10.96 -0.30
CA ALA A 28 4.86 12.39 -0.56
C ALA A 28 3.91 12.78 -1.69
N ARG A 29 3.82 11.97 -2.76
CA ARG A 29 2.94 12.22 -3.90
C ARG A 29 1.46 12.02 -3.53
N LEU A 30 1.12 10.94 -2.84
CA LEU A 30 -0.26 10.63 -2.46
C LEU A 30 -0.80 11.62 -1.42
N ARG A 31 -0.01 12.01 -0.42
CA ARG A 31 -0.40 13.06 0.54
C ARG A 31 -0.64 14.40 -0.15
N ARG A 32 0.22 14.81 -1.08
CA ARG A 32 0.01 16.02 -1.90
C ARG A 32 -1.25 15.95 -2.76
N ALA A 33 -1.63 14.76 -3.20
CA ALA A 33 -2.88 14.52 -3.94
C ALA A 33 -4.14 14.52 -3.04
N GLY A 34 -3.98 14.60 -1.71
CA GLY A 34 -5.09 14.70 -0.75
C GLY A 34 -5.58 13.37 -0.18
N PHE A 35 -4.79 12.30 -0.26
CA PHE A 35 -5.11 11.01 0.38
C PHE A 35 -4.66 10.96 1.84
N THR A 36 -5.48 10.34 2.68
CA THR A 36 -5.06 9.86 4.01
C THR A 36 -4.45 8.48 3.83
N LEU A 37 -3.21 8.29 4.29
CA LEU A 37 -2.49 7.04 4.08
C LEU A 37 -2.59 6.14 5.30
N ASP A 38 -3.02 4.90 5.09
CA ASP A 38 -2.81 3.79 6.00
C ASP A 38 -1.57 3.01 5.54
N ILE A 39 -0.63 2.81 6.46
CA ILE A 39 0.69 2.25 6.17
C ILE A 39 1.00 1.19 7.23
N PRO A 40 0.45 -0.02 7.08
CA PRO A 40 0.75 -1.13 7.98
C PRO A 40 2.19 -1.61 7.81
N ASP A 41 2.71 -2.25 8.85
CA ASP A 41 3.95 -3.02 8.73
C ASP A 41 3.66 -4.36 8.04
N ILE A 42 4.49 -4.71 7.05
CA ILE A 42 4.32 -5.89 6.19
C ILE A 42 5.58 -6.75 6.28
N PRO A 43 5.78 -7.52 7.37
CA PRO A 43 6.96 -8.37 7.55
C PRO A 43 6.94 -9.59 6.61
N ASP A 44 5.76 -10.01 6.16
CA ASP A 44 5.58 -11.19 5.33
C ASP A 44 4.35 -11.06 4.40
N PRO A 45 4.20 -11.97 3.42
CA PRO A 45 3.07 -11.93 2.49
C PRO A 45 1.68 -12.03 3.15
N GLN A 46 1.55 -12.76 4.26
CA GLN A 46 0.28 -12.93 4.95
C GLN A 46 -0.17 -11.61 5.57
N ALA A 47 0.74 -10.85 6.17
CA ALA A 47 0.45 -9.52 6.71
C ALA A 47 -0.17 -8.57 5.67
N SER A 48 0.28 -8.64 4.40
CA SER A 48 -0.34 -7.88 3.30
C SER A 48 -1.77 -8.32 2.98
N ARG A 49 -2.06 -9.62 2.99
CA ARG A 49 -3.44 -10.13 2.75
C ARG A 49 -4.37 -9.67 3.85
N ASP A 50 -3.91 -9.83 5.07
CA ASP A 50 -4.55 -9.41 6.30
C ASP A 50 -4.86 -7.90 6.32
N ALA A 51 -3.92 -7.06 5.86
CA ALA A 51 -4.13 -5.63 5.73
C ALA A 51 -5.19 -5.28 4.68
N ILE A 52 -5.19 -5.97 3.54
CA ILE A 52 -6.19 -5.78 2.47
C ILE A 52 -7.58 -6.17 2.97
N ALA A 53 -7.72 -7.34 3.61
CA ALA A 53 -9.00 -7.85 4.09
C ALA A 53 -9.67 -6.97 5.16
N ARG A 54 -8.87 -6.20 5.93
CA ARG A 54 -9.37 -5.30 6.97
C ARG A 54 -9.53 -3.86 6.52
N SER A 55 -9.13 -3.54 5.28
CA SER A 55 -9.05 -2.17 4.80
C SER A 55 -10.33 -1.76 4.10
N ASP A 56 -10.92 -0.65 4.55
CA ASP A 56 -12.02 0.05 3.86
C ASP A 56 -11.51 1.09 2.83
N ALA A 57 -10.22 1.08 2.52
CA ALA A 57 -9.63 2.04 1.58
C ALA A 57 -10.16 1.84 0.15
N GLY A 58 -10.60 2.93 -0.47
CA GLY A 58 -11.02 2.95 -1.88
C GLY A 58 -9.85 2.89 -2.88
N LEU A 59 -8.61 2.92 -2.39
CA LEU A 59 -7.38 2.79 -3.19
C LEU A 59 -6.36 1.96 -2.41
N ILE A 60 -5.77 0.97 -3.08
CA ILE A 60 -4.65 0.18 -2.57
C ILE A 60 -3.47 0.39 -3.52
N VAL A 61 -2.34 0.86 -2.99
CA VAL A 61 -1.09 1.05 -3.72
C VAL A 61 -0.08 0.03 -3.24
N VAL A 62 0.47 -0.75 -4.16
CA VAL A 62 1.41 -1.83 -3.86
C VAL A 62 2.74 -1.57 -4.56
N GLY A 63 3.84 -1.68 -3.83
CA GLY A 63 5.20 -1.55 -4.35
C GLY A 63 6.10 -2.69 -3.90
N GLY A 64 6.60 -3.46 -4.85
CA GLY A 64 7.49 -4.59 -4.59
C GLY A 64 7.84 -5.31 -5.88
N GLY A 65 8.61 -6.39 -5.78
CA GLY A 65 8.85 -7.28 -6.92
C GLY A 65 7.67 -8.20 -7.21
N ASP A 66 7.83 -9.08 -8.19
CA ASP A 66 6.78 -9.99 -8.66
C ASP A 66 6.16 -10.84 -7.53
N GLY A 67 6.97 -11.28 -6.56
CA GLY A 67 6.47 -12.04 -5.41
C GLY A 67 5.52 -11.25 -4.51
N THR A 68 5.81 -9.96 -4.26
CA THR A 68 4.90 -9.07 -3.49
C THR A 68 3.62 -8.82 -4.27
N ILE A 69 3.75 -8.50 -5.57
CA ILE A 69 2.62 -8.19 -6.43
C ILE A 69 1.71 -9.40 -6.57
N SER A 70 2.26 -10.59 -6.83
CA SER A 70 1.51 -11.84 -6.97
C SER A 70 0.76 -12.20 -5.68
N SER A 71 1.38 -12.02 -4.51
CA SER A 71 0.72 -12.29 -3.22
C SER A 71 -0.48 -11.36 -2.98
N VAL A 72 -0.31 -10.06 -3.27
CA VAL A 72 -1.39 -9.07 -3.13
C VAL A 72 -2.49 -9.34 -4.15
N ALA A 73 -2.14 -9.65 -5.40
CA ALA A 73 -3.11 -10.00 -6.43
C ALA A 73 -3.96 -11.20 -6.03
N GLY A 74 -3.36 -12.25 -5.45
CA GLY A 74 -4.11 -13.38 -4.90
C GLY A 74 -5.10 -12.95 -3.81
N ALA A 75 -4.68 -12.09 -2.89
CA ALA A 75 -5.54 -11.56 -1.82
C ALA A 75 -6.76 -10.81 -2.34
N LEU A 76 -6.59 -10.02 -3.41
CA LEU A 76 -7.66 -9.20 -4.01
C LEU A 76 -8.66 -10.03 -4.81
N ILE A 77 -8.27 -11.21 -5.30
CA ILE A 77 -9.17 -12.13 -6.01
C ILE A 77 -10.05 -12.90 -5.01
N GLU A 78 -9.55 -13.12 -3.79
CA GLU A 78 -10.23 -13.87 -2.73
C GLU A 78 -11.15 -13.01 -1.84
N ALA A 79 -11.03 -11.68 -1.88
CA ALA A 79 -11.78 -10.70 -1.09
C ALA A 79 -13.09 -10.26 -1.76
#